data_AF-A0A8X7MIC6-F1
#
_entry.id   AF-A0A8X7MIC6-F1
#
_cell.length_a   1.000
_cell.length_b   1.000
_cell.length_c   1.000
_cell.angle_alpha   90.00
_cell.angle_beta   90.00
_cell.angle_gamma   90.00
#
_symmetry.space_group_name_H-M   'P 1'
#
loop_
_entity.id
_entity.type
_entity.pdbx_description
1 polymer ?
#
loop_
_entity_poly.entity_id
_entity_poly.type
_entity_poly.pdbx_seq_one_letter_code
_entity_poly.pdbx_strand_id
1 'polypeptide(L)'
;MFRLLSLTNVTGRPRTETNTLPPEHFKVVDYALDWRGSCLRLSLSYQHMVVHLLVRRSSVPDGERIPFETLLFDTIEQSWGGNHRNSKAIWHRRDSDEIEQPAQVCKLEEDLYNKAREHVPALLEGRNCPGAQLFAKLETESDTDKIHAILIGDIFQDIMAPYLPVISPENCKGVPRIELSAIVSYVSCWADHVWLVDIVLPSSGTPIRSVLKTPRLPGDGQMSDADDELSHSSFREATVLTSLPPHPNVMPAPLALVTLKCSGDRTEDPIASDKLIGIVLPYFSGDPYDEVGLTSDEDLKRRLRHAYEFASAVAHVNRHGFYVGDLGQHNIVLSA
;
A
#
# COMPACT_ATOMS: atom_id res chain seq x y z
N MET A 1 -4.91 12.52 24.75
CA MET A 1 -4.53 11.12 24.99
C MET A 1 -5.31 10.27 24.01
N PHE A 2 -4.81 10.14 22.76
CA PHE A 2 -5.04 9.07 21.77
C PHE A 2 -4.00 9.30 20.68
N ARG A 3 -2.78 8.82 20.95
CA ARG A 3 -1.60 8.90 20.09
C ARG A 3 -1.46 7.67 19.18
N LEU A 4 -2.42 6.73 19.24
CA LEU A 4 -2.40 5.47 18.50
C LEU A 4 -2.69 5.63 16.99
N LEU A 5 -3.37 6.72 16.60
CA LEU A 5 -3.60 7.09 15.20
C LEU A 5 -2.83 8.35 14.76
N SER A 6 -2.22 9.09 15.71
CA SER A 6 -1.67 10.43 15.44
C SER A 6 -0.14 10.55 15.49
N LEU A 7 0.63 9.45 15.57
CA LEU A 7 2.08 9.57 15.77
C LEU A 7 3.01 8.76 14.89
N THR A 8 2.50 8.03 13.89
CA THR A 8 3.39 7.35 12.96
C THR A 8 2.85 7.46 11.53
N ASN A 9 3.46 8.36 10.75
CA ASN A 9 3.66 8.23 9.30
C ASN A 9 2.54 8.69 8.34
N VAL A 10 2.11 9.96 8.36
CA VAL A 10 1.25 10.46 7.28
C VAL A 10 1.81 11.65 6.49
N THR A 11 2.59 12.57 7.08
CA THR A 11 3.22 13.67 6.32
C THR A 11 4.75 13.68 6.42
N GLY A 12 5.31 13.37 7.59
CA GLY A 12 6.74 13.12 7.73
C GLY A 12 7.10 11.76 7.17
N ARG A 13 7.83 11.69 6.05
CA ARG A 13 8.55 10.47 5.66
C ARG A 13 9.33 10.01 6.91
N PRO A 14 9.08 8.81 7.48
CA PRO A 14 9.75 8.43 8.72
C PRO A 14 11.25 8.43 8.51
N ARG A 15 11.92 9.43 9.08
CA ARG A 15 13.36 9.62 9.00
C ARG A 15 14.11 8.64 9.91
N THR A 16 13.44 8.14 10.96
CA THR A 16 14.09 7.46 12.09
C THR A 16 13.28 6.34 12.75
N GLU A 17 12.25 5.76 12.12
CA GLU A 17 11.70 4.48 12.60
C GLU A 17 12.70 3.34 12.28
N THR A 18 13.74 3.26 13.11
CA THR A 18 14.82 2.27 13.07
C THR A 18 14.60 1.12 14.04
N ASN A 19 13.62 1.21 14.94
CA ASN A 19 13.26 0.10 15.81
C ASN A 19 12.44 -0.90 14.99
N THR A 20 13.10 -1.95 14.51
CA THR A 20 12.42 -3.19 14.12
C THR A 20 11.64 -3.68 15.33
N LEU A 21 10.33 -3.42 15.32
CA LEU A 21 9.41 -3.94 16.32
C LEU A 21 9.44 -5.47 16.25
N PRO A 22 9.24 -6.16 17.38
CA PRO A 22 9.10 -7.60 17.36
C PRO A 22 8.03 -8.04 16.34
N PRO A 23 8.19 -9.20 15.68
CA PRO A 23 7.22 -9.68 14.70
C PRO A 23 5.79 -9.75 15.26
N GLU A 24 5.65 -10.05 16.55
CA GLU A 24 4.35 -10.13 17.23
C GLU A 24 3.74 -8.76 17.59
N HIS A 25 4.41 -7.66 17.23
CA HIS A 25 3.88 -6.34 17.48
C HIS A 25 2.73 -6.04 16.51
N PHE A 26 1.56 -5.77 17.09
CA PHE A 26 0.35 -5.42 16.36
C PHE A 26 0.37 -3.92 16.03
N LYS A 27 0.61 -3.55 14.77
CA LYS A 27 0.73 -2.15 14.32
C LYS A 27 -0.36 -1.80 13.32
N VAL A 28 -1.06 -0.69 13.54
CA VAL A 28 -1.92 -0.08 12.51
C VAL A 28 -1.04 0.60 11.46
N VAL A 29 -1.24 0.26 10.20
CA VAL A 29 -0.45 0.78 9.06
C VAL A 29 -1.26 1.76 8.21
N ASP A 30 -2.56 1.50 8.04
CA ASP A 30 -3.42 2.32 7.21
C ASP A 30 -4.90 2.19 7.61
N TYR A 31 -5.66 3.24 7.34
CA TYR A 31 -7.10 3.29 7.56
C TYR A 31 -7.76 3.99 6.37
N ALA A 32 -8.68 3.29 5.70
CA ALA A 32 -9.26 3.78 4.45
C ALA A 32 -10.73 3.40 4.28
N LEU A 33 -11.49 4.26 3.61
CA LEU A 33 -12.86 3.99 3.15
C LEU A 33 -12.86 3.68 1.66
N ASP A 34 -13.71 2.76 1.22
CA ASP A 34 -13.92 2.60 -0.22
C ASP A 34 -14.62 3.84 -0.81
N TRP A 35 -14.43 4.07 -2.10
CA TRP A 35 -15.07 5.19 -2.80
C TRP A 35 -16.58 5.02 -2.96
N ARG A 36 -17.09 3.78 -2.85
CA ARG A 36 -18.50 3.45 -3.02
C ARG A 36 -19.34 3.72 -1.76
N GLY A 37 -18.70 4.00 -0.64
CA GLY A 37 -19.35 4.16 0.65
C GLY A 37 -19.94 2.85 1.20
N SER A 38 -19.27 1.72 0.99
CA SER A 38 -19.76 0.40 1.40
C SER A 38 -18.82 -0.39 2.31
N CYS A 39 -17.54 -0.02 2.37
CA CYS A 39 -16.54 -0.74 3.13
C CYS A 39 -15.52 0.20 3.76
N LEU A 40 -15.15 -0.12 4.99
CA LEU A 40 -14.01 0.42 5.70
C LEU A 40 -12.91 -0.64 5.75
N ARG A 41 -11.64 -0.22 5.64
CA ARG A 41 -10.48 -1.09 5.71
C ARG A 41 -9.51 -0.61 6.79
N LEU A 42 -9.22 -1.47 7.75
CA LEU A 42 -8.13 -1.33 8.70
C LEU A 42 -6.97 -2.22 8.26
N SER A 43 -5.82 -1.64 7.93
CA SER A 43 -4.63 -2.40 7.53
C SER A 43 -3.66 -2.51 8.71
N LEU A 44 -3.24 -3.73 9.01
CA LEU A 44 -2.49 -4.09 10.21
C LEU A 44 -1.23 -4.84 9.84
N SER A 45 -0.08 -4.47 10.40
CA SER A 45 1.15 -5.24 10.31
C SER A 45 1.25 -6.15 11.53
N TYR A 46 1.42 -7.45 11.28
CA TYR A 46 1.60 -8.49 12.30
C TYR A 46 2.33 -9.70 11.71
N GLN A 47 3.33 -10.22 12.42
CA GLN A 47 4.17 -11.36 12.02
C GLN A 47 4.73 -11.23 10.59
N HIS A 48 5.24 -10.04 10.24
CA HIS A 48 5.78 -9.72 8.91
C HIS A 48 4.76 -9.76 7.75
N MET A 49 3.46 -9.88 8.06
CA MET A 49 2.36 -9.83 7.09
C MET A 49 1.59 -8.53 7.26
N VAL A 50 0.82 -8.17 6.23
CA VAL A 50 -0.25 -7.16 6.35
C VAL A 50 -1.59 -7.86 6.30
N VAL A 51 -2.46 -7.58 7.28
CA VAL A 51 -3.86 -7.99 7.27
C VAL A 51 -4.71 -6.75 7.03
N HIS A 52 -5.43 -6.76 5.92
CA HIS A 52 -6.46 -5.80 5.59
C HIS A 52 -7.80 -6.31 6.10
N LEU A 53 -8.22 -5.82 7.26
CA LEU A 53 -9.51 -6.14 7.86
C LEU A 53 -10.61 -5.26 7.25
N LEU A 54 -11.49 -5.89 6.48
CA LEU A 54 -12.64 -5.30 5.83
C LEU A 54 -13.84 -5.28 6.78
N VAL A 55 -14.41 -4.10 6.97
CA VAL A 55 -15.63 -3.84 7.74
C VAL A 55 -16.69 -3.37 6.74
N ARG A 56 -17.60 -4.27 6.38
CA ARG A 56 -18.62 -3.98 5.35
C ARG A 56 -19.90 -3.46 5.98
N ARG A 57 -20.44 -2.40 5.38
CA ARG A 57 -21.78 -1.91 5.68
C ARG A 57 -22.81 -2.92 5.17
N SER A 58 -23.73 -3.34 6.03
CA SER A 58 -24.82 -4.25 5.66
C SER A 58 -26.15 -3.50 5.62
N SER A 59 -27.07 -3.94 4.76
CA SER A 59 -28.46 -3.46 4.80
C SER A 59 -29.17 -4.09 5.99
N VAL A 60 -29.65 -3.26 6.92
CA VAL A 60 -30.40 -3.72 8.11
C VAL A 60 -31.88 -3.43 7.90
N PRO A 61 -32.77 -4.44 7.96
CA PRO A 61 -34.22 -4.22 7.88
C PRO A 61 -34.74 -3.33 9.02
N ASP A 62 -35.85 -2.62 8.77
CA ASP A 62 -36.47 -1.75 9.76
C ASP A 62 -36.86 -2.52 11.03
N GLY A 63 -36.36 -2.05 12.18
CA GLY A 63 -36.63 -2.64 13.50
C GLY A 63 -35.67 -3.75 13.92
N GLU A 64 -34.74 -4.16 13.06
CA GLU A 64 -33.68 -5.09 13.43
C GLU A 64 -32.48 -4.38 14.08
N ARG A 65 -31.68 -5.15 14.82
CA ARG A 65 -30.50 -4.64 15.50
C ARG A 65 -29.40 -4.35 14.47
N ILE A 66 -28.80 -3.16 14.56
CA ILE A 66 -27.69 -2.75 13.69
C ILE A 66 -26.41 -3.51 14.11
N PRO A 67 -25.77 -4.29 13.20
CA PRO A 67 -24.50 -4.95 13.46
C PRO A 67 -23.38 -3.96 13.77
N PHE A 68 -22.34 -4.42 14.46
CA PHE A 68 -21.21 -3.58 14.83
C PHE A 68 -20.55 -2.94 13.61
N GLU A 69 -20.38 -3.69 12.52
CA GLU A 69 -19.75 -3.24 11.28
C GLU A 69 -20.51 -2.09 10.63
N THR A 70 -21.84 -2.18 10.63
CA THR A 70 -22.72 -1.15 10.05
C THR A 70 -22.72 0.10 10.92
N LEU A 71 -22.81 -0.06 12.26
CA LEU A 71 -22.72 1.07 13.19
C LEU A 71 -21.37 1.79 13.09
N LEU A 72 -20.28 1.02 13.04
CA LEU A 72 -18.91 1.51 12.89
C LEU A 72 -18.77 2.30 11.59
N PHE A 73 -19.15 1.70 10.47
CA PHE A 73 -19.07 2.34 9.16
C PHE A 73 -19.88 3.64 9.12
N ASP A 74 -21.17 3.60 9.48
CA ASP A 74 -22.09 4.75 9.39
C ASP A 74 -21.64 5.91 10.28
N THR A 75 -20.97 5.61 11.40
CA THR A 75 -20.44 6.63 12.32
C THR A 75 -19.13 7.24 11.80
N ILE A 76 -18.21 6.40 11.29
CA ILE A 76 -16.89 6.85 10.84
C ILE A 76 -16.98 7.59 9.49
N GLU A 77 -17.82 7.14 8.57
CA GLU A 77 -17.99 7.80 7.26
C GLU A 77 -18.35 9.29 7.41
N GLN A 78 -19.18 9.64 8.39
CA GLN A 78 -19.59 11.03 8.66
C GLN A 78 -18.44 11.95 9.05
N SER A 79 -17.36 11.38 9.58
CA SER A 79 -16.15 12.11 9.96
C SER A 79 -15.13 12.22 8.84
N TRP A 80 -15.36 11.56 7.71
CA TRP A 80 -14.45 11.59 6.55
C TRP A 80 -14.73 12.84 5.72
N GLY A 81 -13.69 13.60 5.37
CA GLY A 81 -13.81 14.85 4.64
C GLY A 81 -14.66 14.73 3.37
N GLY A 82 -15.51 15.73 3.10
CA GLY A 82 -16.57 15.68 2.07
C GLY A 82 -16.12 15.43 0.63
N ASN A 83 -14.82 15.40 0.35
CA ASN A 83 -14.25 15.17 -0.98
C ASN A 83 -13.95 13.68 -1.29
N HIS A 84 -14.07 12.76 -0.33
CA HIS A 84 -13.75 11.34 -0.58
C HIS A 84 -14.62 10.75 -1.70
N ARG A 85 -15.92 11.05 -1.74
CA ARG A 85 -16.86 10.54 -2.77
C ARG A 85 -16.60 11.02 -4.20
N ASN A 86 -15.73 12.02 -4.38
CA ASN A 86 -15.40 12.60 -5.69
C ASN A 86 -14.01 12.19 -6.20
N SER A 87 -13.28 11.37 -5.46
CA SER A 87 -11.91 10.99 -5.81
C SER A 87 -11.87 9.73 -6.68
N LYS A 88 -10.83 9.64 -7.52
CA LYS A 88 -10.59 8.51 -8.44
C LYS A 88 -9.86 7.33 -7.77
N ALA A 89 -9.49 7.46 -6.51
CA ALA A 89 -8.88 6.37 -5.75
C ALA A 89 -9.95 5.36 -5.34
N ILE A 90 -9.63 4.07 -5.35
CA ILE A 90 -10.57 3.02 -4.91
C ILE A 90 -10.77 3.10 -3.39
N TRP A 91 -9.69 3.40 -2.69
CA TRP A 91 -9.65 3.58 -1.25
C TRP A 91 -9.22 5.02 -0.94
N HIS A 92 -9.98 5.67 -0.08
CA HIS A 92 -9.67 6.99 0.45
C HIS A 92 -9.09 6.82 1.82
N ARG A 93 -7.81 7.13 1.95
CA ARG A 93 -7.12 7.16 3.24
C ARG A 93 -7.67 8.32 4.08
N ARG A 94 -7.54 8.19 5.39
CA ARG A 94 -7.94 9.24 6.31
C ARG A 94 -6.88 10.34 6.35
N ASP A 95 -7.25 11.58 6.08
CA ASP A 95 -6.34 12.72 6.25
C ASP A 95 -6.25 13.06 7.74
N SER A 96 -5.02 13.11 8.28
CA SER A 96 -4.78 13.38 9.70
C SER A 96 -5.07 14.82 10.13
N ASP A 97 -5.23 15.73 9.16
CA ASP A 97 -5.52 17.15 9.39
C ASP A 97 -7.01 17.41 9.64
N GLU A 98 -7.83 16.35 9.61
CA GLU A 98 -9.23 16.39 9.99
C GLU A 98 -9.35 16.50 11.51
N ILE A 99 -9.70 17.73 11.96
CA ILE A 99 -10.36 18.19 13.21
C ILE A 99 -10.56 17.12 14.30
N GLU A 100 -10.36 17.49 15.57
CA GLU A 100 -10.73 16.70 16.76
C GLU A 100 -11.90 15.74 16.50
N GLN A 101 -11.57 14.46 16.38
CA GLN A 101 -12.54 13.42 16.04
C GLN A 101 -13.58 13.33 17.16
N PRO A 102 -14.88 13.20 16.82
CA PRO A 102 -15.92 13.01 17.83
C PRO A 102 -15.55 11.84 18.75
N ALA A 103 -15.77 11.98 20.06
CA ALA A 103 -15.41 10.94 21.04
C ALA A 103 -16.01 9.56 20.71
N GLN A 104 -17.19 9.54 20.08
CA GLN A 104 -17.83 8.31 19.61
C GLN A 104 -17.04 7.60 18.50
N VAL A 105 -16.45 8.36 17.57
CA VAL A 105 -15.59 7.84 16.50
C VAL A 105 -14.35 7.22 17.11
N CYS A 106 -13.66 7.94 17.99
CA CYS A 106 -12.47 7.43 18.68
C CYS A 106 -12.75 6.11 19.42
N LYS A 107 -13.88 6.03 20.12
CA LYS A 107 -14.28 4.83 20.84
C LYS A 107 -14.50 3.64 19.90
N LEU A 108 -15.19 3.86 18.78
CA LEU A 108 -15.48 2.80 17.81
C LEU A 108 -14.22 2.32 17.07
N GLU A 109 -13.27 3.21 16.78
CA GLU A 109 -11.96 2.83 16.23
C GLU A 109 -11.13 2.02 17.23
N GLU A 110 -11.14 2.41 18.51
CA GLU A 110 -10.51 1.63 19.58
C GLU A 110 -11.16 0.26 19.74
N ASP A 111 -12.49 0.19 19.70
CA ASP A 111 -13.23 -1.08 19.75
C ASP A 111 -12.87 -1.97 18.55
N LEU A 112 -12.76 -1.41 17.34
CA LEU A 112 -12.31 -2.14 16.15
C LEU A 112 -10.87 -2.66 16.31
N TYR A 113 -9.96 -1.81 16.79
CA TYR A 113 -8.57 -2.19 17.02
C TYR A 113 -8.47 -3.34 18.04
N ASN A 114 -9.21 -3.26 19.14
CA ASN A 114 -9.24 -4.29 20.17
C ASN A 114 -9.78 -5.61 19.62
N LYS A 115 -10.86 -5.58 18.83
CA LYS A 115 -11.41 -6.76 18.13
C LYS A 115 -10.40 -7.35 17.15
N ALA A 116 -9.72 -6.52 16.36
CA ALA A 116 -8.69 -6.99 15.45
C ALA A 116 -7.55 -7.68 16.22
N ARG A 117 -7.09 -7.09 17.32
CA ARG A 117 -6.04 -7.66 18.17
C ARG A 117 -6.45 -9.00 18.81
N GLU A 118 -7.73 -9.17 19.10
CA GLU A 118 -8.30 -10.42 19.61
C GLU A 118 -8.37 -11.51 18.54
N HIS A 119 -8.85 -11.19 17.34
CA HIS A 119 -9.18 -12.20 16.33
C HIS A 119 -8.08 -12.48 15.31
N VAL A 120 -7.25 -11.49 14.95
CA VAL A 120 -6.22 -11.64 13.91
C VAL A 120 -5.15 -12.67 14.27
N PRO A 121 -4.62 -12.75 15.51
CA PRO A 121 -3.64 -13.79 15.84
C PRO A 121 -4.18 -15.21 15.60
N ALA A 122 -5.45 -15.47 15.98
CA ALA A 122 -6.09 -16.77 15.75
C ALA A 122 -6.32 -17.05 14.25
N LEU A 123 -6.63 -16.04 13.45
CA LEU A 123 -6.75 -16.17 11.99
C LEU A 123 -5.44 -16.59 11.31
N LEU A 124 -4.30 -16.26 11.93
CA LEU A 124 -2.97 -16.49 11.39
C LEU A 124 -2.28 -17.69 12.03
N GLU A 125 -2.93 -18.37 12.98
CA GLU A 125 -2.36 -19.54 13.64
C GLU A 125 -1.99 -20.62 12.60
N GLY A 126 -0.73 -21.06 12.64
CA GLY A 126 -0.19 -22.05 11.71
C GLY A 126 0.15 -21.51 10.31
N ARG A 127 -0.02 -20.21 10.03
CA ARG A 127 0.43 -19.59 8.77
C ARG A 127 1.86 -19.10 8.90
N ASN A 128 2.68 -19.43 7.91
CA ASN A 128 4.04 -18.92 7.78
C ASN A 128 4.25 -18.41 6.35
N CYS A 129 3.79 -17.19 6.11
CA CYS A 129 3.86 -16.52 4.80
C CYS A 129 4.40 -15.09 4.96
N PRO A 130 5.69 -14.93 5.31
CA PRO A 130 6.29 -13.60 5.51
C PRO A 130 6.14 -12.75 4.25
N GLY A 131 5.81 -11.48 4.45
CA GLY A 131 5.54 -10.53 3.36
C GLY A 131 4.19 -10.71 2.67
N ALA A 132 3.34 -11.65 3.09
CA ALA A 132 2.00 -11.78 2.54
C ALA A 132 1.13 -10.55 2.88
N GLN A 133 0.21 -10.22 1.97
CA GLN A 133 -0.89 -9.30 2.24
C GLN A 133 -2.19 -10.09 2.16
N LEU A 134 -2.97 -10.03 3.23
CA LEU A 134 -4.15 -10.87 3.43
C LEU A 134 -5.40 -10.00 3.53
N PHE A 135 -6.50 -10.43 2.92
CA PHE A 135 -7.83 -9.90 3.25
C PHE A 135 -8.51 -10.75 4.31
N ALA A 136 -9.07 -10.09 5.30
CA ALA A 136 -10.02 -10.67 6.25
C ALA A 136 -11.26 -9.80 6.31
N LYS A 137 -12.41 -10.35 6.68
CA LYS A 137 -13.63 -9.58 6.99
C LYS A 137 -14.01 -9.73 8.44
N LEU A 138 -14.57 -8.67 9.01
CA LEU A 138 -15.29 -8.72 10.28
C LEU A 138 -16.77 -9.03 10.00
N GLU A 139 -17.36 -9.94 10.78
CA GLU A 139 -18.76 -10.31 10.67
C GLU A 139 -19.36 -10.54 12.05
N THR A 140 -20.60 -10.08 12.24
CA THR A 140 -21.39 -10.30 13.46
C THR A 140 -22.40 -11.42 13.19
N GLU A 141 -22.36 -12.48 13.99
CA GLU A 141 -23.36 -13.56 13.97
C GLU A 141 -24.74 -13.02 14.37
N SER A 142 -25.73 -13.24 13.51
CA SER A 142 -27.11 -12.77 13.71
C SER A 142 -27.77 -13.31 14.98
N ASP A 143 -27.40 -14.53 15.41
CA ASP A 143 -28.05 -15.21 16.54
C ASP A 143 -27.41 -14.92 17.90
N THR A 144 -26.11 -14.57 17.91
CA THR A 144 -25.31 -14.51 19.14
C THR A 144 -24.71 -13.14 19.43
N ASP A 145 -24.79 -12.21 18.47
CA ASP A 145 -24.07 -10.93 18.46
C ASP A 145 -22.55 -11.07 18.63
N LYS A 146 -22.01 -12.30 18.44
CA LYS A 146 -20.57 -12.52 18.49
C LYS A 146 -19.96 -12.03 17.20
N ILE A 147 -18.83 -11.36 17.36
CA ILE A 147 -18.03 -10.89 16.24
C ILE A 147 -16.92 -11.91 16.00
N HIS A 148 -16.66 -12.19 14.74
CA HIS A 148 -15.54 -13.01 14.31
C HIS A 148 -14.88 -12.36 13.11
N ALA A 149 -13.59 -12.62 12.97
CA ALA A 149 -12.87 -12.32 11.76
C ALA A 149 -12.79 -13.58 10.91
N ILE A 150 -13.01 -13.45 9.60
CA ILE A 150 -12.94 -14.55 8.63
C ILE A 150 -11.90 -14.18 7.58
N LEU A 151 -10.91 -15.05 7.39
CA LEU A 151 -9.92 -14.86 6.34
C LEU A 151 -10.57 -15.09 4.96
N ILE A 152 -10.40 -14.12 4.07
CA ILE A 152 -10.85 -14.20 2.67
C ILE A 152 -9.77 -14.90 1.83
N GLY A 153 -8.50 -14.52 1.99
CA GLY A 153 -7.39 -15.12 1.27
C GLY A 153 -6.16 -14.22 1.21
N ASP A 154 -5.06 -14.76 0.68
CA ASP A 154 -3.89 -13.99 0.27
C ASP A 154 -4.22 -13.18 -1.00
N ILE A 155 -3.97 -11.88 -0.94
CA ILE A 155 -4.33 -10.96 -2.01
C ILE A 155 -3.59 -11.31 -3.29
N PHE A 156 -2.30 -11.59 -3.23
CA PHE A 156 -1.50 -11.83 -4.43
C PHE A 156 -1.60 -13.27 -4.91
N GLN A 157 -1.72 -14.23 -3.99
CA GLN A 157 -1.75 -15.65 -4.33
C GLN A 157 -3.16 -16.18 -4.62
N ASP A 158 -4.16 -15.84 -3.81
CA ASP A 158 -5.51 -16.41 -3.94
C ASP A 158 -6.44 -15.54 -4.81
N ILE A 159 -6.25 -14.21 -4.78
CA ILE A 159 -7.20 -13.26 -5.39
C ILE A 159 -6.66 -12.71 -6.72
N MET A 160 -5.46 -12.13 -6.71
CA MET A 160 -4.91 -11.41 -7.87
C MET A 160 -4.09 -12.29 -8.80
N ALA A 161 -3.67 -13.49 -8.37
CA ALA A 161 -2.77 -14.34 -9.16
C ALA A 161 -3.20 -14.53 -10.63
N PRO A 162 -4.49 -14.72 -10.98
CA PRO A 162 -4.90 -14.85 -12.39
C PRO A 162 -4.62 -13.60 -13.24
N TYR A 163 -4.63 -12.42 -12.63
CA TYR A 163 -4.56 -11.10 -13.27
C TYR A 163 -3.15 -10.49 -13.25
N LEU A 164 -2.24 -11.04 -12.44
CA LEU A 164 -0.87 -10.52 -12.38
C LEU A 164 -0.12 -10.73 -13.71
N PRO A 165 0.64 -9.73 -14.18
CA PRO A 165 1.36 -9.82 -15.44
C PRO A 165 2.41 -10.93 -15.41
N VAL A 166 2.37 -11.79 -16.42
CA VAL A 166 3.39 -12.82 -16.65
C VAL A 166 4.65 -12.17 -17.23
N ILE A 167 5.81 -12.44 -16.64
CA ILE A 167 7.09 -11.87 -17.03
C ILE A 167 8.10 -12.97 -17.41
N SER A 168 8.71 -12.82 -18.58
CA SER A 168 9.80 -13.68 -19.07
C SER A 168 11.15 -13.25 -18.47
N PRO A 169 12.18 -14.12 -18.41
CA PRO A 169 13.51 -13.78 -17.90
C PRO A 169 14.17 -12.54 -18.54
N GLU A 170 13.82 -12.22 -19.79
CA GLU A 170 14.38 -11.05 -20.50
C GLU A 170 13.72 -9.73 -20.09
N ASN A 171 12.52 -9.77 -19.48
CA ASN A 171 11.87 -8.56 -18.98
C ASN A 171 12.66 -8.00 -17.79
N CYS A 172 13.05 -6.72 -17.90
CA CYS A 172 13.89 -6.01 -16.93
C CYS A 172 15.20 -6.73 -16.59
N LYS A 173 15.89 -7.24 -17.62
CA LYS A 173 17.17 -7.96 -17.49
C LYS A 173 18.16 -7.23 -16.58
N GLY A 174 18.74 -7.96 -15.63
CA GLY A 174 19.70 -7.43 -14.65
C GLY A 174 19.08 -6.96 -13.34
N VAL A 175 17.75 -6.79 -13.27
CA VAL A 175 17.04 -6.55 -12.01
C VAL A 175 16.78 -7.90 -11.31
N PRO A 176 17.15 -8.07 -10.02
CA PRO A 176 16.93 -9.32 -9.32
C PRO A 176 15.44 -9.58 -9.08
N ARG A 177 15.05 -10.85 -9.08
CA ARG A 177 13.69 -11.31 -8.74
C ARG A 177 13.68 -11.87 -7.33
N ILE A 178 12.71 -11.48 -6.54
CA ILE A 178 12.55 -11.89 -5.14
C ILE A 178 11.10 -12.29 -4.87
N GLU A 179 10.91 -13.13 -3.86
CA GLU A 179 9.59 -13.50 -3.37
C GLU A 179 9.15 -12.54 -2.25
N LEU A 180 7.86 -12.55 -1.89
CA LEU A 180 7.32 -11.73 -0.80
C LEU A 180 8.05 -11.96 0.53
N SER A 181 8.59 -13.15 0.76
CA SER A 181 9.36 -13.51 1.95
C SER A 181 10.63 -12.67 2.15
N ALA A 182 11.09 -11.94 1.13
CA ALA A 182 12.19 -10.99 1.28
C ALA A 182 11.80 -9.74 2.09
N ILE A 183 10.51 -9.45 2.21
CA ILE A 183 9.97 -8.33 3.00
C ILE A 183 10.00 -8.75 4.47
N VAL A 184 10.76 -8.00 5.26
CA VAL A 184 10.91 -8.26 6.70
C VAL A 184 10.07 -7.33 7.56
N SER A 185 9.57 -6.21 7.01
CA SER A 185 8.67 -5.32 7.76
C SER A 185 7.89 -4.41 6.83
N TYR A 186 6.61 -4.20 7.15
CA TYR A 186 5.79 -3.12 6.60
C TYR A 186 5.78 -1.94 7.57
N VAL A 187 6.37 -0.83 7.14
CA VAL A 187 6.60 0.35 7.99
C VAL A 187 5.44 1.32 7.91
N SER A 188 5.02 1.68 6.70
CA SER A 188 3.91 2.59 6.43
C SER A 188 3.33 2.35 5.03
N CYS A 189 2.10 2.81 4.83
CA CYS A 189 1.42 2.87 3.53
C CYS A 189 1.33 4.34 3.12
N TRP A 190 1.76 4.69 1.91
CA TRP A 190 1.67 6.07 1.38
C TRP A 190 0.54 6.24 0.37
N ALA A 191 0.28 5.18 -0.38
CA ALA A 191 -0.92 4.99 -1.16
C ALA A 191 -1.28 3.51 -1.07
N ASP A 192 -2.51 3.10 -1.38
CA ASP A 192 -3.01 1.72 -1.17
C ASP A 192 -2.16 0.58 -1.75
N HIS A 193 -1.20 0.94 -2.60
CA HIS A 193 -0.32 0.06 -3.34
C HIS A 193 1.14 0.53 -3.30
N VAL A 194 1.48 1.52 -2.46
CA VAL A 194 2.82 2.07 -2.29
C VAL A 194 3.17 1.99 -0.81
N TRP A 195 4.08 1.08 -0.49
CA TRP A 195 4.45 0.70 0.87
C TRP A 195 5.89 1.07 1.15
N LEU A 196 6.14 1.66 2.32
CA LEU A 196 7.48 1.73 2.87
C LEU A 196 7.76 0.41 3.59
N VAL A 197 8.83 -0.27 3.19
CA VAL A 197 9.17 -1.60 3.70
C VAL A 197 10.64 -1.70 4.08
N ASP A 198 10.94 -2.64 4.96
CA ASP A 198 12.28 -3.20 5.10
C ASP A 198 12.36 -4.50 4.30
N ILE A 199 13.41 -4.63 3.49
CA ILE A 199 13.58 -5.75 2.58
C ILE A 199 15.03 -6.25 2.57
N VAL A 200 15.21 -7.56 2.46
CA VAL A 200 16.53 -8.17 2.26
C VAL A 200 16.73 -8.47 0.80
N LEU A 201 17.65 -7.74 0.16
CA LEU A 201 18.03 -8.01 -1.22
C LEU A 201 19.09 -9.12 -1.29
N PRO A 202 19.08 -9.96 -2.34
CA PRO A 202 20.08 -11.02 -2.52
C PRO A 202 21.54 -10.52 -2.50
N SER A 203 21.77 -9.27 -2.91
CA SER A 203 23.09 -8.66 -3.00
C SER A 203 23.64 -8.15 -1.67
N SER A 204 22.79 -7.77 -0.71
CA SER A 204 23.23 -7.17 0.57
C SER A 204 23.22 -8.19 1.71
N GLY A 205 22.25 -9.10 1.75
CA GLY A 205 22.01 -9.99 2.89
C GLY A 205 21.54 -9.28 4.16
N THR A 206 21.54 -7.95 4.18
CA THR A 206 21.06 -7.09 5.27
C THR A 206 19.77 -6.37 4.85
N PRO A 207 18.82 -6.16 5.79
CA PRO A 207 17.63 -5.37 5.53
C PRO A 207 17.98 -3.93 5.15
N ILE A 208 17.32 -3.42 4.10
CA ILE A 208 17.37 -2.03 3.70
C ILE A 208 15.95 -1.44 3.66
N ARG A 209 15.84 -0.14 3.93
CA ARG A 209 14.59 0.61 3.75
C ARG A 209 14.35 0.85 2.27
N SER A 210 13.18 0.51 1.76
CA SER A 210 12.83 0.62 0.35
C SER A 210 11.34 0.86 0.15
N VAL A 211 10.95 1.24 -1.05
CA VAL A 211 9.55 1.46 -1.43
C VAL A 211 9.09 0.26 -2.25
N LEU A 212 8.04 -0.42 -1.81
CA LEU A 212 7.37 -1.47 -2.57
C LEU A 212 6.14 -0.87 -3.25
N LYS A 213 6.08 -0.95 -4.58
CA LYS A 213 4.92 -0.57 -5.37
C LYS A 213 4.26 -1.81 -5.98
N THR A 214 3.05 -2.11 -5.55
CA THR A 214 2.23 -3.23 -6.02
C THR A 214 1.12 -2.73 -6.98
N PRO A 215 0.37 -3.63 -7.63
CA PRO A 215 -0.97 -3.32 -8.12
C PRO A 215 -1.87 -2.75 -7.03
N ARG A 216 -2.89 -2.00 -7.47
CA ARG A 216 -3.95 -1.53 -6.56
C ARG A 216 -4.73 -2.71 -6.02
N LEU A 217 -4.98 -2.70 -4.73
CA LEU A 217 -5.78 -3.71 -4.07
C LEU A 217 -7.26 -3.51 -4.45
N PRO A 218 -8.02 -4.58 -4.73
CA PRO A 218 -9.44 -4.47 -5.02
C PRO A 218 -10.21 -3.89 -3.82
N GLY A 219 -11.30 -3.16 -4.12
CA GLY A 219 -12.09 -2.42 -3.13
C GLY A 219 -12.94 -3.30 -2.19
N ASP A 220 -13.35 -4.47 -2.64
CA ASP A 220 -14.21 -5.39 -1.89
C ASP A 220 -13.57 -6.78 -1.76
N GLY A 221 -12.28 -6.91 -2.08
CA GLY A 221 -11.61 -8.22 -2.16
C GLY A 221 -11.96 -9.01 -3.42
N GLN A 222 -12.67 -8.42 -4.40
CA GLN A 222 -12.93 -9.01 -5.70
C GLN A 222 -12.35 -8.13 -6.82
N MET A 223 -11.78 -8.76 -7.84
CA MET A 223 -11.23 -8.05 -9.01
C MET A 223 -12.36 -7.65 -9.97
N SER A 224 -12.26 -6.45 -10.53
CA SER A 224 -13.05 -6.00 -11.69
C SER A 224 -12.20 -5.87 -12.95
N ASP A 225 -12.83 -5.82 -14.13
CA ASP A 225 -12.12 -5.63 -15.42
C ASP A 225 -11.25 -4.36 -15.43
N ALA A 226 -11.66 -3.32 -14.69
CA ALA A 226 -10.87 -2.09 -14.55
C ALA A 226 -9.62 -2.28 -13.68
N ASP A 227 -9.66 -3.19 -12.71
CA ASP A 227 -8.51 -3.52 -11.87
C ASP A 227 -7.45 -4.32 -12.63
N ASP A 228 -7.87 -5.09 -13.64
CA ASP A 228 -6.98 -5.85 -14.51
C ASP A 228 -6.03 -4.93 -15.30
N GLU A 229 -6.54 -3.90 -15.97
CA GLU A 229 -5.70 -2.94 -16.70
C GLU A 229 -4.68 -2.22 -15.78
N LEU A 230 -5.09 -1.93 -14.54
CA LEU A 230 -4.25 -1.26 -13.55
C LEU A 230 -3.17 -2.17 -12.98
N SER A 231 -3.37 -3.49 -12.98
CA SER A 231 -2.39 -4.47 -12.54
C SER A 231 -1.11 -4.45 -13.38
N HIS A 232 -1.21 -4.04 -14.65
CA HIS A 232 -0.10 -3.92 -15.58
C HIS A 232 0.72 -2.63 -15.43
N SER A 233 0.24 -1.65 -14.65
CA SER A 233 0.90 -0.34 -14.52
C SER A 233 2.33 -0.45 -13.96
N SER A 234 2.53 -1.23 -12.88
CA SER A 234 3.85 -1.45 -12.29
C SER A 234 4.82 -2.16 -13.23
N PHE A 235 4.32 -3.04 -14.11
CA PHE A 235 5.15 -3.70 -15.12
C PHE A 235 5.65 -2.73 -16.21
N ARG A 236 4.76 -1.83 -16.68
CA ARG A 236 5.14 -0.78 -17.64
C ARG A 236 6.17 0.15 -17.03
N GLU A 237 5.97 0.58 -15.79
CA GLU A 237 6.90 1.44 -15.05
C GLU A 237 8.26 0.76 -14.89
N ALA A 238 8.31 -0.50 -14.47
CA ALA A 238 9.54 -1.28 -14.36
C ALA A 238 10.32 -1.30 -15.68
N THR A 239 9.61 -1.59 -16.78
CA THR A 239 10.20 -1.68 -18.12
C THR A 239 10.80 -0.35 -18.55
N VAL A 240 10.09 0.77 -18.33
CA VAL A 240 10.59 2.11 -18.64
C VAL A 240 11.83 2.42 -17.82
N LEU A 241 11.76 2.29 -16.49
CA LEU A 241 12.86 2.63 -15.58
C LEU A 241 14.12 1.78 -15.83
N THR A 242 13.97 0.50 -16.20
CA THR A 242 15.11 -0.36 -16.55
C THR A 242 15.70 -0.05 -17.93
N SER A 243 14.90 0.45 -18.87
CA SER A 243 15.36 0.78 -20.24
C SER A 243 16.07 2.13 -20.35
N LEU A 244 15.81 3.05 -19.42
CA LEU A 244 16.40 4.38 -19.42
C LEU A 244 17.87 4.34 -19.02
N PRO A 245 18.77 5.04 -19.73
CA PRO A 245 20.11 5.27 -19.23
C PRO A 245 20.07 6.02 -17.89
N PRO A 246 20.96 5.73 -16.94
CA PRO A 246 20.98 6.39 -15.64
C PRO A 246 21.05 7.92 -15.76
N HIS A 247 20.27 8.61 -14.95
CA HIS A 247 20.28 10.07 -14.84
C HIS A 247 20.04 10.48 -13.38
N PRO A 248 20.80 11.44 -12.82
CA PRO A 248 20.73 11.77 -11.40
C PRO A 248 19.35 12.25 -10.91
N ASN A 249 18.57 12.86 -11.82
CA ASN A 249 17.25 13.44 -11.49
C ASN A 249 16.07 12.57 -11.97
N VAL A 250 16.33 11.34 -12.41
CA VAL A 250 15.28 10.38 -12.79
C VAL A 250 15.34 9.21 -11.81
N MET A 251 14.18 8.70 -11.40
CA MET A 251 14.10 7.48 -10.59
C MET A 251 14.96 6.38 -11.26
N PRO A 252 15.90 5.75 -10.54
CA PRO A 252 16.72 4.70 -11.13
C PRO A 252 15.89 3.44 -11.42
N ALA A 253 16.51 2.48 -12.12
CA ALA A 253 15.94 1.16 -12.30
C ALA A 253 15.54 0.52 -10.94
N PRO A 254 14.48 -0.31 -10.90
CA PRO A 254 14.08 -0.99 -9.67
C PRO A 254 15.23 -1.78 -9.04
N LEU A 255 15.27 -1.78 -7.71
CA LEU A 255 16.21 -2.58 -6.93
C LEU A 255 15.92 -4.08 -7.04
N ALA A 256 14.63 -4.44 -7.18
CA ALA A 256 14.18 -5.81 -7.40
C ALA A 256 12.75 -5.83 -7.98
N LEU A 257 12.38 -6.96 -8.57
CA LEU A 257 11.00 -7.32 -8.91
C LEU A 257 10.49 -8.33 -7.90
N VAL A 258 9.31 -8.09 -7.33
CA VAL A 258 8.62 -9.06 -6.46
C VAL A 258 7.76 -9.96 -7.33
N THR A 259 7.97 -11.26 -7.24
CA THR A 259 7.37 -12.24 -8.14
C THR A 259 6.70 -13.40 -7.43
N LEU A 260 5.59 -13.86 -7.98
CA LEU A 260 4.98 -15.14 -7.67
C LEU A 260 5.45 -16.18 -8.69
N LYS A 261 6.00 -17.30 -8.22
CA LYS A 261 6.33 -18.42 -9.10
C LYS A 261 5.04 -19.06 -9.59
N CYS A 262 4.83 -19.13 -10.90
CA CYS A 262 3.80 -20.02 -11.43
C CYS A 262 4.28 -21.46 -11.24
N SER A 263 3.63 -22.21 -10.36
CA SER A 263 3.73 -23.67 -10.45
C SER A 263 3.04 -24.05 -11.76
N GLY A 264 3.81 -24.51 -12.74
CA GLY A 264 3.29 -24.83 -14.06
C GLY A 264 2.14 -25.82 -13.93
N ASP A 265 0.97 -25.44 -14.42
CA ASP A 265 -0.03 -26.42 -14.78
C ASP A 265 0.61 -27.39 -15.79
N ARG A 266 0.24 -28.67 -15.70
CA ARG A 266 0.87 -29.83 -16.34
C ARG A 266 0.82 -29.87 -17.88
N THR A 267 0.79 -28.73 -18.54
CA THR A 267 0.71 -28.60 -20.00
C THR A 267 1.85 -27.74 -20.53
N GLU A 268 2.97 -28.43 -20.80
CA GLU A 268 3.80 -28.32 -22.01
C GLU A 268 4.26 -26.95 -22.55
N ASP A 269 4.65 -25.99 -21.69
CA ASP A 269 5.64 -24.97 -22.08
C ASP A 269 6.67 -24.73 -20.97
N PRO A 270 7.99 -24.94 -21.22
CA PRO A 270 9.01 -25.05 -20.17
C PRO A 270 9.63 -23.71 -19.74
N ILE A 271 9.11 -22.57 -20.20
CA ILE A 271 9.64 -21.28 -19.75
C ILE A 271 9.04 -21.00 -18.38
N ALA A 272 9.85 -21.13 -17.33
CA ALA A 272 9.51 -20.69 -15.98
C ALA A 272 9.09 -19.22 -16.05
N SER A 273 7.78 -19.00 -16.06
CA SER A 273 7.19 -17.68 -16.18
C SER A 273 6.73 -17.24 -14.81
N ASP A 274 7.33 -16.16 -14.32
CA ASP A 274 6.93 -15.58 -13.05
C ASP A 274 5.78 -14.59 -13.27
N LYS A 275 4.95 -14.40 -12.26
CA LYS A 275 3.96 -13.32 -12.23
C LYS A 275 4.48 -12.17 -11.38
N LEU A 276 4.40 -10.95 -11.89
CA LEU A 276 4.88 -9.77 -11.18
C LEU A 276 3.84 -9.31 -10.15
N ILE A 277 4.22 -9.32 -8.88
CA ILE A 277 3.45 -8.74 -7.77
C ILE A 277 3.76 -7.25 -7.59
N GLY A 278 4.98 -6.81 -7.88
CA GLY A 278 5.35 -5.42 -7.68
C GLY A 278 6.82 -5.14 -7.92
N ILE A 279 7.19 -3.87 -7.74
CA ILE A 279 8.56 -3.40 -7.90
C ILE A 279 9.08 -2.80 -6.61
N VAL A 280 10.36 -3.02 -6.33
CA VAL A 280 11.08 -2.42 -5.22
C VAL A 280 11.89 -1.25 -5.75
N LEU A 281 11.62 -0.06 -5.25
CA LEU A 281 12.28 1.19 -5.61
C LEU A 281 13.12 1.70 -4.43
N PRO A 282 14.17 2.50 -4.68
CA PRO A 282 14.92 3.15 -3.61
C PRO A 282 14.03 4.05 -2.76
N TYR A 283 14.30 4.08 -1.47
CA TYR A 283 13.70 5.05 -0.57
C TYR A 283 14.47 6.36 -0.59
N PHE A 284 13.76 7.45 -0.88
CA PHE A 284 14.25 8.82 -0.72
C PHE A 284 13.56 9.45 0.48
N SER A 285 14.33 9.99 1.44
CA SER A 285 13.80 10.47 2.73
C SER A 285 13.62 11.98 2.82
N GLY A 286 13.79 12.73 1.73
CA GLY A 286 13.56 14.17 1.70
C GLY A 286 12.08 14.52 1.92
N ASP A 287 11.80 15.76 2.28
CA ASP A 287 10.43 16.21 2.55
C ASP A 287 9.57 16.22 1.27
N PRO A 288 8.23 16.22 1.43
CA PRO A 288 7.32 16.52 0.32
C PRO A 288 7.71 17.81 -0.42
N TYR A 289 7.50 17.85 -1.74
CA TYR A 289 7.92 19.00 -2.54
C TYR A 289 7.18 20.30 -2.18
N ASP A 290 5.93 20.19 -1.74
CA ASP A 290 5.08 21.27 -1.26
C ASP A 290 5.55 21.87 0.07
N GLU A 291 6.43 21.18 0.80
CA GLU A 291 7.10 21.70 2.00
C GLU A 291 8.42 22.43 1.68
N VAL A 292 8.82 22.51 0.41
CA VAL A 292 9.88 23.42 -0.01
C VAL A 292 9.37 24.83 0.25
N GLY A 293 9.92 25.49 1.28
CA GLY A 293 9.45 26.78 1.79
C GLY A 293 9.19 27.83 0.71
N LEU A 294 8.44 28.86 1.07
CA LEU A 294 7.92 29.85 0.10
C LEU A 294 8.38 31.29 0.36
N THR A 295 9.02 31.56 1.50
CA THR A 295 9.09 32.91 2.05
C THR A 295 10.50 33.50 2.08
N SER A 296 11.55 32.69 1.98
CA SER A 296 12.94 33.16 2.06
C SER A 296 13.67 33.17 0.70
N ASP A 297 14.80 33.89 0.62
CA ASP A 297 15.68 33.84 -0.56
C ASP A 297 16.29 32.45 -0.76
N GLU A 298 16.56 31.72 0.34
CA GLU A 298 17.04 30.34 0.29
C GLU A 298 15.97 29.38 -0.27
N ASP A 299 14.70 29.61 0.08
CA ASP A 299 13.58 28.90 -0.51
C ASP A 299 13.47 29.13 -2.02
N LEU A 300 13.67 30.37 -2.47
CA LEU A 300 13.69 30.69 -3.91
C LEU A 300 14.84 29.95 -4.61
N LYS A 301 16.06 29.98 -4.05
CA LYS A 301 17.21 29.25 -4.62
C LYS A 301 16.94 27.75 -4.70
N ARG A 302 16.33 27.16 -3.67
CA ARG A 302 15.99 25.74 -3.62
C ARG A 302 14.97 25.37 -4.71
N ARG A 303 13.90 26.16 -4.86
CA ARG A 303 12.90 25.98 -5.92
C ARG A 303 13.48 26.11 -7.32
N LEU A 304 14.36 27.09 -7.55
CA LEU A 304 15.05 27.25 -8.84
C LEU A 304 15.95 26.05 -9.18
N ARG A 305 16.66 25.52 -8.18
CA ARG A 305 17.47 24.30 -8.35
C ARG A 305 16.58 23.11 -8.72
N HIS A 306 15.51 22.86 -7.96
CA HIS A 306 14.63 21.74 -8.27
C HIS A 306 13.94 21.89 -9.63
N ALA A 307 13.58 23.10 -10.05
CA ALA A 307 13.03 23.35 -11.38
C ALA A 307 14.04 23.00 -12.49
N TYR A 308 15.32 23.33 -12.30
CA TYR A 308 16.39 22.94 -13.22
C TYR A 308 16.56 21.40 -13.26
N GLU A 309 16.60 20.76 -12.10
CA GLU A 309 16.73 19.30 -11.98
C GLU A 309 15.57 18.57 -12.65
N PHE A 310 14.34 19.04 -12.42
CA PHE A 310 13.11 18.54 -13.03
C PHE A 310 13.13 18.71 -14.55
N ALA A 311 13.50 19.89 -15.05
CA ALA A 311 13.62 20.12 -16.49
C ALA A 311 14.67 19.20 -17.14
N SER A 312 15.80 18.98 -16.46
CA SER A 312 16.84 18.03 -16.90
C SER A 312 16.30 16.60 -16.96
N ALA A 313 15.52 16.17 -15.96
CA ALA A 313 14.89 14.86 -15.92
C ALA A 313 13.91 14.66 -17.09
N VAL A 314 13.02 15.63 -17.33
CA VAL A 314 12.04 15.58 -18.43
C VAL A 314 12.73 15.56 -19.79
N ALA A 315 13.77 16.39 -19.97
CA ALA A 315 14.55 16.41 -21.20
C ALA A 315 15.23 15.06 -21.45
N HIS A 316 15.78 14.43 -20.41
CA HIS A 316 16.40 13.10 -20.49
C HIS A 316 15.40 12.03 -20.90
N VAL A 317 14.25 11.96 -20.24
CA VAL A 317 13.21 10.96 -20.53
C VAL A 317 12.67 11.11 -21.95
N ASN A 318 12.35 12.34 -22.37
CA ASN A 318 11.87 12.64 -23.72
C ASN A 318 12.92 12.29 -24.80
N ARG A 319 14.20 12.58 -24.55
CA ARG A 319 15.30 12.26 -25.49
C ARG A 319 15.42 10.76 -25.75
N HIS A 320 15.01 9.93 -24.81
CA HIS A 320 15.01 8.47 -24.93
C HIS A 320 13.66 7.90 -25.38
N GLY A 321 12.74 8.74 -25.86
CA GLY A 321 11.52 8.31 -26.53
C GLY A 321 10.33 8.02 -25.62
N PHE A 322 10.40 8.43 -24.34
CA PHE A 322 9.30 8.24 -23.39
C PHE A 322 8.57 9.54 -23.12
N TYR A 323 7.24 9.51 -23.17
CA TYR A 323 6.38 10.62 -22.79
C TYR A 323 5.82 10.39 -21.40
N VAL A 324 5.97 11.38 -20.51
CA VAL A 324 5.40 11.34 -19.15
C VAL A 324 4.11 12.16 -19.13
N GLY A 325 2.97 11.47 -19.13
CA GLY A 325 1.65 12.11 -19.19
C GLY A 325 1.15 12.70 -17.87
N ASP A 326 1.79 12.35 -16.75
CA ASP A 326 1.39 12.78 -15.39
C ASP A 326 2.55 13.49 -14.69
N LEU A 327 3.03 14.59 -15.30
CA LEU A 327 4.05 15.44 -14.70
C LEU A 327 3.40 16.39 -13.69
N GLY A 328 3.71 16.23 -12.41
CA GLY A 328 3.25 17.09 -11.34
C GLY A 328 4.10 16.95 -10.08
N GLN A 329 3.92 17.88 -9.13
CA GLN A 329 4.68 17.89 -7.88
C GLN A 329 4.46 16.61 -7.06
N HIS A 330 3.28 16.00 -7.16
CA HIS A 330 2.92 14.74 -6.52
C HIS A 330 3.73 13.53 -7.00
N ASN A 331 4.42 13.63 -8.13
CA ASN A 331 5.28 12.58 -8.70
C ASN A 331 6.78 12.91 -8.56
N ILE A 332 7.15 13.90 -7.74
CA ILE A 332 8.54 14.26 -7.46
C ILE A 332 8.94 13.70 -6.09
N VAL A 333 10.11 13.06 -6.02
CA VAL A 333 10.71 12.62 -4.76
C VAL A 333 11.99 13.40 -4.50
N LEU A 334 12.14 13.91 -3.28
CA LEU A 334 13.36 14.61 -2.85
C LEU A 334 14.28 13.66 -2.08
N SER A 335 15.58 13.74 -2.36
CA SER A 335 16.63 13.20 -1.47
C SER A 335 16.76 14.08 -0.22
N ALA A 336 17.32 13.51 0.85
CA ALA A 336 17.50 14.18 2.14
C ALA A 336 18.32 15.47 2.06
#